data_AF-S5U634-F1
#
_entry.id   AF-S5U634-F1
#
_cell.length_a   1.000
_cell.length_b   1.000
_cell.length_c   1.000
_cell.angle_alpha   90.00
_cell.angle_beta   90.00
_cell.angle_gamma   90.00
#
_symmetry.space_group_name_H-M   'P 1'
#
loop_
_entity.id
_entity.type
_entity.pdbx_description
1 polymer ?
#
loop_
_entity_poly.entity_id
_entity_poly.type
_entity_poly.pdbx_seq_one_letter_code
_entity_poly.pdbx_strand_id
1 'polypeptide(L)'
;MFTYYLIIVPIVAVVLIGLNWLISTSNSYIEKDSPFECGFTSFQQSRSAFSVAFILVAILFLPFDLEISSILPYVVSAYNNNIYGLIILTIFLITLVCAFILEIAEGALKINREYIKEDKELYIENIQEYRMHDWVV
;
A
#
# COMPACT_ATOMS: atom_id res chain seq x y z
N MET A 1 11.02 -27.48 -20.37
CA MET A 1 10.29 -26.28 -20.84
C MET A 1 10.06 -25.26 -19.74
N PHE A 2 9.56 -25.63 -18.55
CA PHE A 2 9.38 -24.70 -17.41
C PHE A 2 10.65 -23.94 -17.00
N THR A 3 11.79 -24.64 -16.87
CA THR A 3 13.09 -24.02 -16.51
C THR A 3 13.56 -22.97 -17.52
N TYR A 4 13.26 -23.17 -18.81
CA TYR A 4 13.57 -22.21 -19.86
C TYR A 4 12.77 -20.92 -19.71
N TYR A 5 11.47 -21.02 -19.38
CA TYR A 5 10.63 -19.85 -19.14
C TYR A 5 11.08 -19.04 -17.92
N LEU A 6 11.46 -19.70 -16.82
CA LEU A 6 11.96 -19.01 -15.63
C LEU A 6 13.26 -18.22 -15.89
N ILE A 7 14.09 -18.70 -16.81
CA ILE A 7 15.36 -18.05 -17.15
C ILE A 7 15.14 -16.93 -18.18
N ILE A 8 14.32 -17.14 -19.20
CA ILE A 8 14.21 -16.19 -20.31
C ILE A 8 13.46 -14.91 -19.96
N VAL A 9 12.43 -14.98 -19.11
CA VAL A 9 11.60 -13.82 -18.72
C VAL A 9 12.43 -12.70 -18.06
N PRO A 10 13.23 -12.95 -17.00
CA PRO A 10 14.05 -11.91 -16.40
C PRO A 10 15.16 -11.42 -17.35
N ILE A 11 15.73 -12.32 -18.19
CA ILE A 11 16.75 -11.94 -19.16
C ILE A 11 16.19 -10.93 -20.17
N VAL A 12 15.00 -11.19 -20.73
CA VAL A 12 14.35 -10.27 -21.67
C VAL A 12 14.07 -8.91 -21.01
N ALA A 13 13.59 -8.89 -19.76
CA ALA A 13 13.37 -7.65 -19.03
C ALA A 13 14.66 -6.82 -18.87
N VAL A 14 15.77 -7.46 -18.50
CA VAL A 14 17.08 -6.79 -18.35
C VAL A 14 17.62 -6.31 -19.70
N VAL A 15 17.47 -7.10 -20.77
CA VAL A 15 17.90 -6.72 -22.12
C VAL A 15 17.13 -5.49 -22.62
N LEU A 16 15.82 -5.42 -22.40
CA LEU A 16 15.01 -4.27 -22.79
C LEU A 16 15.39 -3.00 -22.02
N ILE A 17 15.66 -3.11 -20.70
CA ILE A 17 16.16 -1.99 -19.90
C ILE A 17 17.55 -1.56 -20.40
N GLY A 18 18.45 -2.51 -20.68
CA GLY A 18 19.78 -2.23 -21.21
C GLY A 18 19.75 -1.57 -22.58
N LEU A 19 18.85 -2.00 -23.47
CA LEU A 19 18.63 -1.36 -24.77
C LEU A 19 18.09 0.05 -24.63
N ASN A 20 17.14 0.29 -23.72
CA ASN A 20 16.65 1.64 -23.45
C ASN A 20 17.79 2.53 -22.97
N TRP A 21 18.64 2.05 -22.07
CA TRP A 21 19.77 2.84 -21.57
C TRP A 21 20.82 3.15 -22.64
N LEU A 22 21.07 2.23 -23.58
CA LEU A 22 22.03 2.43 -24.68
C LEU A 22 21.51 3.35 -25.78
N ILE A 23 20.21 3.29 -26.08
CA ILE A 23 19.61 4.03 -27.22
C ILE A 23 19.03 5.39 -26.77
N SER A 24 18.56 5.49 -25.52
CA SER A 24 17.88 6.69 -25.02
C SER A 24 18.87 7.84 -24.80
N THR A 25 18.52 9.02 -25.31
CA THR A 25 19.26 10.26 -25.06
C THR A 25 18.89 10.79 -23.66
N SER A 26 19.80 10.68 -22.71
CA SER A 26 19.62 11.29 -21.38
C SER A 26 20.05 12.76 -21.40
N ASN A 27 19.09 13.69 -21.49
CA ASN A 27 19.33 15.11 -21.21
C ASN A 27 18.90 15.40 -19.77
N SER A 28 19.88 15.52 -18.86
CA SER A 28 19.67 15.84 -17.45
C SER A 28 19.84 17.33 -17.23
N TYR A 29 18.83 17.94 -16.61
CA TYR A 29 18.84 19.33 -16.19
C TYR A 29 18.19 19.40 -14.81
N ILE A 30 18.64 20.35 -13.99
CA ILE A 30 18.28 20.47 -12.57
C ILE A 30 16.76 20.39 -12.35
N GLU A 31 15.98 21.09 -13.18
CA GLU A 31 14.51 21.14 -13.11
C GLU A 31 13.83 19.78 -13.41
N LYS A 32 14.46 18.92 -14.22
CA LYS A 32 13.92 17.59 -14.59
C LYS A 32 14.33 16.49 -13.61
N ASP A 33 15.46 16.68 -12.95
CA ASP A 33 15.94 15.76 -11.95
C ASP A 33 15.36 16.09 -10.55
N SER A 34 14.78 17.29 -10.36
CA SER A 34 14.03 17.67 -9.16
C SER A 34 12.58 17.15 -9.17
N PRO A 35 11.98 16.84 -8.00
CA PRO A 35 10.56 16.55 -7.90
C PRO A 35 9.70 17.69 -8.45
N PHE A 36 8.59 17.36 -9.10
CA PHE A 36 7.65 18.35 -9.60
C PHE A 36 6.90 18.99 -8.42
N GLU A 37 7.39 20.15 -7.97
CA GLU A 37 6.75 20.97 -6.94
C GLU A 37 6.19 22.25 -7.58
N CYS A 38 5.00 22.70 -7.16
CA CYS A 38 4.35 23.92 -7.66
C CYS A 38 5.04 25.23 -7.20
N GLY A 39 6.37 25.27 -7.12
CA GLY A 39 7.15 26.46 -6.81
C GLY A 39 7.36 26.76 -5.31
N PHE A 40 7.03 25.83 -4.42
CA PHE A 40 7.25 25.97 -2.97
C PHE A 40 8.07 24.81 -2.43
N THR A 41 9.29 25.08 -1.97
CA THR A 41 10.11 24.10 -1.26
C THR A 41 9.53 23.89 0.13
N SER A 42 8.84 22.79 0.34
CA SER A 42 8.39 22.44 1.68
C SER A 42 9.61 21.97 2.49
N PHE A 43 10.10 22.81 3.42
CA PHE A 43 11.02 22.39 4.49
C PHE A 43 10.25 21.56 5.53
N GLN A 44 9.52 20.55 5.06
CA GLN A 44 8.54 19.84 5.88
C GLN A 44 8.92 18.37 6.02
N GLN A 45 8.53 17.81 7.16
CA GLN A 45 8.64 16.40 7.54
C GLN A 45 8.39 15.45 6.35
N SER A 46 9.34 14.57 6.04
CA SER A 46 9.21 13.56 4.97
C SER A 46 8.15 12.49 5.24
N ARG A 47 7.55 12.50 6.43
CA ARG A 47 6.49 11.57 6.85
C ARG A 47 5.15 12.28 6.83
N SER A 48 4.30 11.88 5.90
CA SER A 48 2.88 12.23 5.92
C SER A 48 2.14 11.41 6.98
N ALA A 49 1.28 12.05 7.77
CA ALA A 49 0.33 11.32 8.60
C ALA A 49 -0.66 10.56 7.71
N PHE A 50 -0.75 9.25 7.90
CA PHE A 50 -1.69 8.38 7.19
C PHE A 50 -2.62 7.69 8.21
N SER A 51 -3.80 7.28 7.74
CA SER A 51 -4.76 6.58 8.60
C SER A 51 -4.21 5.21 9.04
N VAL A 52 -4.38 4.88 10.32
CA VAL A 52 -3.96 3.59 10.90
C VAL A 52 -4.57 2.38 10.19
N ALA A 53 -5.73 2.55 9.53
CA ALA A 53 -6.37 1.49 8.76
C ALA A 53 -5.45 0.86 7.69
N PHE A 54 -4.54 1.63 7.09
CA PHE A 54 -3.64 1.11 6.05
C PHE A 54 -2.59 0.14 6.61
N ILE A 55 -2.04 0.38 7.80
CA ILE A 55 -1.10 -0.54 8.44
C ILE A 55 -1.84 -1.76 9.00
N LEU A 56 -3.09 -1.58 9.46
CA LEU A 56 -3.92 -2.67 9.97
C LEU A 56 -4.20 -3.74 8.92
N VAL A 57 -4.46 -3.35 7.68
CA VAL A 57 -4.64 -4.30 6.56
C VAL A 57 -3.40 -5.17 6.36
N ALA A 58 -2.19 -4.59 6.46
CA ALA A 58 -0.95 -5.34 6.33
C ALA A 58 -0.74 -6.33 7.49
N ILE A 59 -1.12 -5.94 8.72
CA ILE A 59 -1.04 -6.83 9.90
C ILE A 59 -2.08 -7.95 9.78
N LEU A 60 -3.30 -7.66 9.33
CA LEU A 60 -4.37 -8.65 9.15
C LEU A 60 -4.11 -9.61 7.99
N PHE A 61 -3.34 -9.21 6.98
CA PHE A 61 -2.89 -10.12 5.93
C PHE A 61 -2.09 -11.31 6.49
N LEU A 62 -1.31 -11.10 7.56
CA LEU A 62 -0.44 -12.13 8.13
C LEU A 62 -1.20 -13.36 8.69
N PRO A 63 -2.21 -13.24 9.57
CA PRO A 63 -2.97 -14.38 10.06
C PRO A 63 -3.80 -15.06 8.96
N PHE A 64 -4.30 -14.33 7.96
CA PHE A 64 -5.00 -14.93 6.82
C PHE A 64 -4.07 -15.70 5.88
N ASP A 65 -2.85 -15.22 5.66
CA ASP A 65 -1.84 -15.96 4.91
C ASP A 65 -1.42 -17.23 5.67
N LEU A 66 -1.28 -17.14 7.00
CA LEU A 66 -1.06 -18.30 7.86
C LEU A 66 -2.22 -19.30 7.83
N GLU A 67 -3.46 -18.84 7.75
CA GLU A 67 -4.64 -19.69 7.62
C GLU A 67 -4.51 -20.59 6.38
N ILE A 68 -4.31 -19.97 5.20
CA ILE A 68 -4.19 -20.70 3.94
C ILE A 68 -2.93 -21.57 3.91
N SER A 69 -1.80 -21.06 4.41
CA SER A 69 -0.56 -21.83 4.52
C SER A 69 -0.71 -23.04 5.44
N SER A 70 -1.57 -22.99 6.46
CA SER A 70 -1.83 -24.13 7.36
C SER A 70 -2.79 -25.17 6.77
N ILE A 71 -3.73 -24.74 5.92
CA ILE A 71 -4.67 -25.62 5.21
C ILE A 71 -3.93 -26.46 4.16
N LEU A 72 -2.94 -25.90 3.47
CA LEU A 72 -2.20 -26.59 2.41
C LEU A 72 -1.58 -27.94 2.84
N PRO A 73 -0.76 -28.05 3.90
CA PRO A 73 -0.19 -29.33 4.33
C PRO A 73 -1.26 -30.32 4.78
N TYR A 74 -2.36 -29.85 5.38
CA TYR A 74 -3.48 -30.72 5.74
C TYR A 74 -4.13 -31.32 4.49
N VAL A 75 -4.43 -30.51 3.47
CA VAL A 75 -5.04 -30.97 2.21
C VAL A 75 -4.14 -31.97 1.50
N VAL A 76 -2.82 -31.71 1.44
CA VAL A 76 -1.85 -32.61 0.79
C VAL A 76 -1.75 -33.97 1.49
N SER A 77 -1.92 -34.01 2.81
CA SER A 77 -1.82 -35.25 3.62
C SER A 77 -3.17 -35.77 4.13
N ALA A 78 -4.29 -35.29 3.57
CA ALA A 78 -5.64 -35.58 4.04
C ALA A 78 -5.98 -37.08 4.05
N TYR A 79 -5.37 -37.88 3.17
CA TYR A 79 -5.57 -39.33 3.13
C TYR A 79 -4.92 -40.06 4.32
N ASN A 80 -3.79 -39.56 4.82
CA ASN A 80 -3.07 -40.16 5.95
C ASN A 80 -3.55 -39.61 7.29
N ASN A 81 -4.11 -38.40 7.29
CA ASN A 81 -4.66 -37.78 8.48
C ASN A 81 -6.08 -38.29 8.74
N ASN A 82 -6.24 -39.04 9.83
CA ASN A 82 -7.56 -39.41 10.36
C ASN A 82 -8.35 -38.18 10.81
N ILE A 83 -9.59 -38.41 11.26
CA ILE A 83 -10.50 -37.39 11.81
C ILE A 83 -9.85 -36.47 12.87
N TYR A 84 -8.84 -36.98 13.58
CA TYR A 84 -8.06 -36.23 14.56
C TYR A 84 -7.38 -34.98 13.96
N GLY A 85 -6.76 -35.10 12.79
CA GLY A 85 -6.13 -33.98 12.10
C GLY A 85 -7.15 -32.93 11.65
N LEU A 86 -8.34 -33.39 11.23
CA LEU A 86 -9.44 -32.50 10.86
C LEU A 86 -9.92 -31.67 12.06
N ILE A 87 -10.06 -32.31 13.23
CA ILE A 87 -10.53 -31.64 14.46
C ILE A 87 -9.54 -30.54 14.87
N ILE A 88 -8.23 -30.82 14.87
CA ILE A 88 -7.20 -29.83 15.21
C ILE A 88 -7.23 -28.65 14.24
N LEU A 89 -7.26 -28.93 12.92
CA LEU A 89 -7.36 -27.89 11.90
C LEU A 89 -8.61 -27.04 12.11
N THR A 90 -9.76 -27.67 12.38
CA THR A 90 -11.03 -26.97 12.56
C THR A 90 -10.99 -26.05 13.78
N ILE A 91 -10.44 -26.50 14.91
CA ILE A 91 -10.27 -25.67 16.10
C ILE A 91 -9.38 -24.46 15.79
N PHE A 92 -8.27 -24.68 15.09
CA PHE A 92 -7.35 -23.62 14.67
C PHE A 92 -8.05 -22.57 13.77
N LEU A 93 -8.81 -23.01 12.76
CA LEU A 93 -9.56 -22.11 11.88
C LEU A 93 -10.63 -21.31 12.64
N ILE A 94 -11.36 -21.94 13.56
CA ILE A 94 -12.37 -21.25 14.38
C ILE A 94 -11.72 -20.16 15.24
N THR A 95 -10.54 -20.42 15.82
CA THR A 95 -9.82 -19.40 16.60
C THR A 95 -9.44 -18.19 15.75
N LEU A 96 -8.94 -18.40 14.53
CA LEU A 96 -8.58 -17.30 13.61
C LEU A 96 -9.81 -16.51 13.15
N VAL A 97 -10.91 -17.20 12.81
CA VAL A 97 -12.17 -16.54 12.42
C VAL A 97 -12.73 -15.72 13.59
N CYS A 98 -12.69 -16.24 14.81
CA CYS A 98 -13.12 -15.51 16.00
C CYS A 98 -12.28 -14.23 16.20
N ALA A 99 -10.95 -14.32 16.10
CA ALA A 99 -10.07 -13.17 16.18
C ALA A 99 -10.38 -12.11 15.11
N PHE A 100 -10.68 -12.54 13.88
CA PHE A 100 -11.03 -11.63 12.80
C PHE A 100 -12.39 -10.93 13.01
N ILE A 101 -13.38 -11.65 13.55
CA ILE A 101 -14.69 -11.07 13.86
C ILE A 101 -14.54 -9.95 14.91
N LEU A 102 -13.70 -10.14 15.93
CA LEU A 102 -13.44 -9.12 16.95
C LEU A 102 -12.84 -7.86 16.32
N GLU A 103 -11.87 -8.00 15.42
CA GLU A 103 -11.25 -6.87 14.73
C GLU A 103 -12.26 -6.07 13.87
N ILE A 104 -13.15 -6.76 13.16
CA ILE A 104 -14.22 -6.11 12.39
C ILE A 104 -15.18 -5.37 13.32
N ALA A 105 -15.52 -5.96 14.47
CA ALA A 105 -16.45 -5.37 15.43
C ALA A 105 -15.92 -4.05 16.01
N GLU A 106 -14.60 -3.91 16.18
CA GLU A 106 -13.95 -2.65 16.58
C GLU A 106 -13.97 -1.57 15.48
N GLY A 107 -14.34 -1.93 14.24
CA GLY A 107 -14.44 -0.99 13.12
C GLY A 107 -13.07 -0.49 12.64
N ALA A 108 -12.00 -1.23 12.93
CA ALA A 108 -10.63 -0.79 12.75
C ALA A 108 -10.22 -0.64 11.26
N LEU A 109 -10.97 -1.27 10.34
CA LEU A 109 -10.82 -1.10 8.88
C LEU A 109 -11.56 0.11 8.31
N LYS A 110 -12.35 0.84 9.11
CA LYS A 110 -13.14 1.96 8.60
C LYS A 110 -12.25 3.17 8.34
N ILE A 111 -12.19 3.58 7.08
CA ILE A 111 -11.53 4.84 6.70
C ILE A 111 -12.46 5.99 7.06
N ASN A 112 -12.16 6.69 8.16
CA ASN A 112 -12.85 7.93 8.50
C ASN A 112 -12.39 9.05 7.57
N ARG A 113 -13.38 9.75 6.99
CA ARG A 113 -13.17 10.97 6.22
C ARG A 113 -13.42 12.14 7.15
N GLU A 114 -12.37 12.57 7.82
CA GLU A 114 -12.43 13.78 8.62
C GLU A 114 -12.25 14.96 7.67
N TYR A 115 -13.36 15.61 7.33
CA TYR A 115 -13.32 16.86 6.58
C TYR A 115 -13.04 17.97 7.59
N ILE A 116 -11.76 18.34 7.76
CA ILE A 116 -11.39 19.56 8.46
C ILE A 116 -12.06 20.71 7.69
N LYS A 117 -13.09 21.31 8.29
CA LYS A 117 -13.86 22.39 7.68
C LYS A 117 -13.17 23.75 7.85
N GLU A 118 -11.99 23.75 8.46
CA GLU A 118 -11.43 24.87 9.23
C GLU A 118 -10.26 25.57 8.53
N ASP A 119 -10.29 25.62 7.21
CA ASP A 119 -9.35 26.46 6.43
C ASP A 119 -10.06 27.30 5.36
N LYS A 120 -11.38 27.11 5.15
CA LYS A 120 -12.10 27.92 4.15
C LYS A 120 -12.26 29.37 4.58
N GLU A 121 -12.49 29.66 5.85
CA GLU A 121 -12.65 31.05 6.33
C GLU A 121 -11.32 31.81 6.32
N LEU A 122 -10.23 31.20 6.82
CA LEU A 122 -8.91 31.84 6.86
C LEU A 122 -8.27 32.02 5.48
N TYR A 123 -8.56 31.11 4.53
CA TYR A 123 -8.08 31.21 3.15
C TYR A 123 -8.88 32.23 2.32
N ILE A 124 -10.20 32.37 2.58
CA ILE A 124 -11.02 33.41 1.93
C ILE A 124 -10.64 34.81 2.44
N GLU A 125 -10.34 34.96 3.73
CA GLU A 125 -9.88 36.22 4.31
C GLU A 125 -8.52 36.65 3.72
N ASN A 126 -7.54 35.74 3.68
CA ASN A 126 -6.23 36.02 3.07
C ASN A 126 -6.34 36.30 1.56
N ILE A 127 -7.19 35.61 0.79
CA ILE A 127 -7.37 35.88 -0.64
C ILE A 127 -8.03 37.25 -0.89
N GLN A 128 -8.96 37.69 -0.04
CA GLN A 128 -9.53 39.04 -0.16
C GLN A 128 -8.49 40.12 0.11
N GLU A 129 -7.59 39.92 1.08
CA GLU A 129 -6.50 40.84 1.40
C GLU A 129 -5.45 40.93 0.28
N TYR A 130 -4.99 39.80 -0.25
CA TYR A 130 -4.07 39.78 -1.41
C TYR A 130 -4.74 40.33 -2.68
N ARG A 131 -6.02 40.01 -2.91
CA ARG A 131 -6.75 40.55 -4.06
C ARG A 131 -6.87 42.07 -3.97
N MET A 132 -7.08 42.69 -2.82
CA MET A 132 -7.19 44.16 -2.73
C MET A 132 -5.87 44.90 -3.01
N HIS A 133 -4.72 44.27 -2.77
CA HIS A 133 -3.41 44.87 -3.02
C HIS A 133 -2.98 44.85 -4.50
N ASP A 134 -3.53 43.92 -5.30
CA ASP A 134 -3.13 43.72 -6.70
C ASP A 134 -3.94 44.54 -7.73
N TRP A 135 -5.01 45.25 -7.34
CA TRP A 135 -5.77 46.16 -8.23
C TRP A 135 -5.36 47.64 -8.11
N VAL A 136 -4.34 47.95 -7.30
CA VAL A 136 -3.84 49.33 -7.09
C VAL A 136 -2.47 49.55 -7.78
N VAL A 137 -2.03 48.65 -8.66
CA VAL A 137 -0.82 48.83 -9.49
C VAL A 137 -1.09 48.53 -10.95
#